data_AF-A0A9X5U632-F1
#
_entry.id   AF-A0A9X5U632-F1
#
_cell.length_a   1.000
_cell.length_b   1.000
_cell.length_c   1.000
_cell.angle_alpha   90.00
_cell.angle_beta   90.00
_cell.angle_gamma   90.00
#
_symmetry.space_group_name_H-M   'P 1'
#
loop_
_entity.id
_entity.type
_entity.pdbx_description
1 polymer ?
#
loop_
_entity_poly.entity_id
_entity_poly.type
_entity_poly.pdbx_seq_one_letter_code
_entity_poly.pdbx_strand_id
1 'polypeptide(L)'
;MFKRPEEIIVLVLAVIWVVLTYFIAAFLGADTYTIFLITGLTLVWAGVCFRLWQINLSRNIWPLFLGSLVMCWWPYLDWFAIKDIVVPASGGEAIILNRPWYASWTFKFILSLIPVVLGYAYKWKQAKKRHAATPNA
;
A
#
# COMPACT_ATOMS: atom_id res chain seq x y z
N MET A 1 -12.84 12.10 20.46
CA MET A 1 -12.33 12.03 21.84
C MET A 1 -11.52 10.77 21.96
N PHE A 2 -10.21 10.90 22.18
CA PHE A 2 -9.33 9.77 22.38
C PHE A 2 -9.66 9.15 23.74
N LYS A 3 -10.28 7.97 23.74
CA LYS A 3 -10.78 7.31 24.97
C LYS A 3 -9.75 6.36 25.58
N ARG A 4 -8.66 6.08 24.84
CA ARG A 4 -7.71 5.01 25.15
C ARG A 4 -6.27 5.44 24.84
N PRO A 5 -5.30 5.29 25.77
CA PRO A 5 -3.91 5.66 25.54
C PRO A 5 -3.30 4.92 24.32
N GLU A 6 -3.85 3.75 23.98
CA GLU A 6 -3.44 2.97 22.81
C GLU A 6 -3.73 3.69 21.48
N GLU A 7 -4.80 4.52 21.41
CA GLU A 7 -5.13 5.29 20.20
C GLU A 7 -4.03 6.31 19.87
N ILE A 8 -3.40 6.91 20.89
CA ILE A 8 -2.34 7.89 20.70
C ILE A 8 -1.08 7.20 20.16
N ILE A 9 -0.73 6.03 20.70
CA ILE A 9 0.43 5.26 20.26
C ILE A 9 0.28 4.86 18.78
N VAL A 10 -0.89 4.36 18.39
CA VAL A 10 -1.16 3.96 16.99
C VAL A 10 -1.15 5.18 16.06
N LEU A 11 -1.66 6.33 16.52
CA LEU A 11 -1.64 7.57 15.74
C LEU A 11 -0.21 8.07 15.53
N VAL A 12 0.61 8.09 16.59
CA VAL A 12 2.03 8.47 16.49
C VAL A 12 2.79 7.52 15.57
N LEU A 13 2.56 6.21 15.70
CA LEU A 13 3.17 5.21 14.82
C LEU A 13 2.76 5.41 13.36
N ALA A 14 1.50 5.74 13.09
CA ALA A 14 1.01 6.03 11.75
C ALA A 14 1.66 7.29 11.15
N VAL A 15 1.83 8.35 11.95
CA VAL A 15 2.54 9.56 11.52
C VAL A 15 4.01 9.25 11.23
N ILE A 16 4.68 8.50 12.11
CA ILE A 16 6.06 8.05 11.89
C ILE A 16 6.15 7.24 10.60
N TRP A 17 5.18 6.38 10.32
CA TRP A 17 5.13 5.58 9.09
C TRP A 17 5.01 6.43 7.83
N VAL A 18 4.17 7.47 7.84
CA VAL A 18 4.05 8.42 6.72
C VAL A 18 5.37 9.15 6.49
N VAL A 19 6.04 9.59 7.56
CA VAL A 19 7.36 10.24 7.48
C VAL A 19 8.41 9.28 6.94
N LEU A 20 8.47 8.04 7.43
CA LEU A 20 9.37 7.03 6.88
C LEU A 20 9.11 6.78 5.39
N THR A 21 7.85 6.73 4.98
CA THR A 21 7.46 6.54 3.57
C THR A 21 7.95 7.72 2.70
N TYR A 22 7.87 8.94 3.21
CA TYR A 22 8.48 10.11 2.55
C TYR A 22 9.99 9.94 2.38
N PHE A 23 10.71 9.56 3.44
CA PHE A 23 12.16 9.35 3.39
C PHE A 23 12.55 8.22 2.43
N ILE A 24 11.80 7.12 2.41
CA ILE A 24 12.07 6.01 1.48
C ILE A 24 11.82 6.49 0.04
N ALA A 25 10.72 7.20 -0.24
CA ALA A 25 10.45 7.73 -1.57
C ALA A 25 11.53 8.73 -2.03
N ALA A 26 12.03 9.58 -1.13
CA ALA A 26 13.13 10.49 -1.38
C ALA A 26 14.46 9.75 -1.61
N PHE A 27 14.75 8.70 -0.84
CA PHE A 27 15.95 7.87 -1.00
C PHE A 27 15.97 7.14 -2.34
N LEU A 28 14.81 6.70 -2.84
CA LEU A 28 14.69 6.08 -4.16
C LEU A 28 14.84 7.08 -5.33
N GLY A 29 15.05 8.37 -5.05
CA GLY A 29 15.32 9.39 -6.05
C GLY A 29 14.13 9.71 -6.96
N ALA A 30 12.91 9.44 -6.50
CA ALA A 30 11.69 9.73 -7.27
C ALA A 30 11.51 11.24 -7.46
N ASP A 31 10.85 11.63 -8.57
CA ASP A 31 10.49 13.03 -8.80
C ASP A 31 9.62 13.59 -7.66
N THR A 32 9.76 14.90 -7.39
CA THR A 32 9.05 15.59 -6.30
C THR A 32 7.54 15.37 -6.36
N TYR A 33 6.94 15.37 -7.55
CA TYR A 33 5.52 15.07 -7.73
C TYR A 33 5.15 13.67 -7.21
N THR A 34 5.95 12.68 -7.57
CA THR A 34 5.74 11.27 -7.20
C THR A 34 5.88 11.07 -5.69
N ILE A 35 6.86 11.72 -5.05
CA ILE A 35 7.07 11.68 -3.60
C ILE A 35 5.84 12.22 -2.86
N PHE A 36 5.33 13.40 -3.25
CA PHE A 36 4.13 13.98 -2.65
C PHE A 36 2.89 13.12 -2.87
N LEU A 37 2.77 12.46 -4.03
CA LEU A 37 1.62 11.61 -4.34
C LEU A 37 1.61 10.34 -3.49
N ILE A 38 2.75 9.64 -3.36
CA ILE A 38 2.88 8.45 -2.52
C ILE A 38 2.61 8.80 -1.05
N THR A 39 3.16 9.91 -0.57
CA THR A 39 3.00 10.32 0.82
C THR A 39 1.60 10.78 1.15
N GLY A 40 0.95 11.53 0.25
CA GLY A 40 -0.45 11.89 0.36
C GLY A 40 -1.36 10.65 0.39
N LEU A 41 -1.16 9.70 -0.51
CA LEU A 41 -1.90 8.43 -0.52
C LEU A 41 -1.66 7.63 0.77
N THR A 42 -0.43 7.58 1.25
CA THR A 42 -0.07 6.89 2.51
C THR A 42 -0.71 7.56 3.72
N LEU A 43 -0.87 8.89 3.70
CA LEU A 43 -1.56 9.64 4.76
C LEU A 43 -3.06 9.35 4.76
N VAL A 44 -3.70 9.32 3.58
CA VAL A 44 -5.11 8.91 3.45
C VAL A 44 -5.29 7.46 3.93
N TRP A 45 -4.39 6.56 3.52
CA TRP A 45 -4.36 5.17 3.98
C TRP A 45 -4.21 5.08 5.49
N ALA A 46 -3.29 5.83 6.08
CA ALA A 46 -3.08 5.87 7.53
C ALA A 46 -4.34 6.35 8.27
N GLY A 47 -5.04 7.37 7.75
CA GLY A 47 -6.31 7.85 8.29
C GLY A 47 -7.42 6.80 8.23
N VAL A 48 -7.55 6.09 7.10
CA VAL A 48 -8.55 5.01 6.93
C VAL A 48 -8.22 3.82 7.85
N CYS A 49 -6.94 3.43 7.94
CA CYS A 49 -6.45 2.43 8.89
C CYS A 49 -6.80 2.81 10.34
N PHE A 50 -6.56 4.06 10.72
CA PHE A 50 -6.86 4.56 12.06
C PHE A 50 -8.37 4.49 12.36
N ARG A 51 -9.22 4.95 11.44
CA ARG A 51 -10.68 4.87 11.56
C ARG A 51 -11.19 3.44 11.68
N LEU A 52 -10.70 2.52 10.86
CA LEU A 52 -11.12 1.11 10.88
C LEU A 52 -10.57 0.36 12.10
N TRP A 53 -9.41 0.77 12.63
CA TRP A 53 -8.89 0.26 13.90
C TRP A 53 -9.76 0.68 15.09
N GLN A 54 -10.29 1.92 15.11
CA GLN A 54 -11.24 2.38 16.14
C GLN A 54 -12.52 1.53 16.20
N ILE A 55 -12.93 0.94 15.07
CA ILE A 55 -14.14 0.11 14.97
C ILE A 55 -13.85 -1.36 15.36
N ASN A 56 -12.62 -1.69 15.79
CA ASN A 56 -12.14 -3.03 16.12
C ASN A 56 -12.25 -4.05 14.94
N LEU A 57 -12.45 -3.54 13.73
CA LEU A 57 -12.56 -4.31 12.49
C LEU A 57 -11.19 -4.67 11.91
N SER A 58 -10.13 -4.09 12.47
CA SER A 58 -8.73 -4.27 12.10
C SER A 58 -8.29 -5.73 12.12
N ARG A 59 -8.79 -6.54 13.06
CA ARG A 59 -8.45 -7.97 13.16
C ARG A 59 -9.02 -8.81 12.01
N ASN A 60 -10.08 -8.33 11.35
CA ASN A 60 -10.66 -9.01 10.20
C ASN A 60 -10.09 -8.50 8.87
N ILE A 61 -9.84 -7.20 8.77
CA ILE A 61 -9.55 -6.49 7.53
C ILE A 61 -8.04 -6.24 7.32
N TRP A 62 -7.17 -6.65 8.25
CA TRP A 62 -5.71 -6.56 8.13
C TRP A 62 -5.12 -6.91 6.75
N PRO A 63 -5.55 -7.98 6.05
CA PRO A 63 -4.98 -8.33 4.74
C PRO A 63 -5.27 -7.26 3.68
N LEU A 64 -6.43 -6.61 3.76
CA LEU A 64 -6.81 -5.53 2.85
C LEU A 64 -5.97 -4.27 3.08
N PHE A 65 -5.54 -4.00 4.32
CA PHE A 65 -4.62 -2.89 4.60
C PHE A 65 -3.28 -3.07 3.90
N LEU A 66 -2.74 -4.30 3.87
CA LEU A 66 -1.50 -4.59 3.17
C LEU A 66 -1.65 -4.40 1.66
N GLY A 67 -2.78 -4.83 1.08
CA GLY A 67 -3.07 -4.59 -0.35
C GLY A 67 -3.19 -3.11 -0.69
N SER A 68 -3.92 -2.34 0.12
CA SER A 68 -4.05 -0.90 -0.09
C SER A 68 -2.74 -0.13 0.14
N LEU A 69 -1.85 -0.63 1.01
CA LEU A 69 -0.51 -0.05 1.17
C LEU A 69 0.29 -0.25 -0.12
N VAL A 70 0.23 -1.44 -0.73
CA VAL A 70 0.87 -1.70 -2.02
C VAL A 70 0.28 -0.81 -3.12
N MET A 71 -1.02 -0.51 -3.10
CA MET A 71 -1.63 0.46 -4.01
C MET A 71 -1.07 1.88 -3.85
N CYS A 72 -0.75 2.30 -2.62
CA CYS A 72 -0.13 3.62 -2.38
C CYS A 72 1.25 3.78 -3.05
N TRP A 73 1.91 2.67 -3.39
CA TRP A 73 3.22 2.63 -4.05
C TRP A 73 3.15 2.49 -5.58
N TRP A 74 1.96 2.34 -6.17
CA TRP A 74 1.81 2.28 -7.62
C TRP A 74 2.37 3.51 -8.36
N PRO A 75 2.23 4.76 -7.85
CA PRO A 75 2.80 5.93 -8.51
C PRO A 75 4.32 5.84 -8.67
N TYR A 76 5.01 5.15 -7.75
CA TYR A 76 6.45 4.91 -7.86
C TYR A 76 6.78 4.04 -9.09
N LEU A 77 6.01 2.96 -9.30
CA LEU A 77 6.19 2.06 -10.44
C LEU A 77 5.87 2.75 -11.77
N ASP A 78 4.87 3.63 -11.80
CA ASP A 78 4.57 4.46 -12.97
C ASP A 78 5.71 5.42 -13.28
N TRP A 79 6.26 6.11 -12.27
CA TRP A 79 7.42 6.97 -12.46
C TRP A 79 8.65 6.20 -12.94
N PHE A 80 8.94 5.05 -12.30
CA PHE A 80 10.07 4.19 -12.69
C PHE A 80 9.94 3.68 -14.13
N ALA A 81 8.72 3.46 -14.63
CA ALA A 81 8.48 3.04 -16.01
C ALA A 81 8.75 4.12 -17.05
N ILE A 82 8.67 5.39 -16.65
CA ILE A 82 8.72 6.56 -17.56
C ILE A 82 10.04 7.31 -17.43
N LYS A 83 10.78 7.17 -16.32
CA LYS A 83 12.03 7.92 -16.05
C LYS A 83 13.11 7.75 -17.12
N ASP A 84 13.12 6.61 -17.83
CA ASP A 84 14.12 6.30 -18.87
C ASP A 84 13.58 6.58 -20.30
N ILE A 85 12.35 7.11 -20.43
CA ILE A 85 11.72 7.41 -21.71
C ILE A 85 12.08 8.84 -22.11
N VAL A 86 13.05 8.96 -23.03
CA VAL A 86 13.41 10.22 -23.67
C VAL A 86 12.31 10.61 -24.66
N VAL A 87 11.51 11.61 -24.34
CA VAL A 87 10.50 12.17 -25.26
C VAL A 87 11.24 12.93 -26.37
N PRO A 88 11.11 12.56 -27.67
CA PRO A 88 11.66 13.36 -28.74
C PRO A 88 10.90 14.70 -28.78
N ALA A 89 11.62 15.82 -28.72
CA ALA A 89 11.06 17.16 -28.60
C ALA A 89 10.28 17.66 -29.84
N SER A 90 10.05 16.82 -30.85
CA SER A 90 9.53 17.27 -32.15
C SER A 90 8.87 16.14 -32.92
N GLY A 91 7.56 16.02 -32.77
CA GLY A 91 6.71 15.21 -33.65
C GLY A 91 5.34 15.03 -33.04
N GLY A 92 4.31 15.64 -33.63
CA GLY A 92 2.89 15.45 -33.28
C GLY A 92 2.36 14.06 -33.66
N GLU A 93 3.19 13.03 -33.52
CA GLU A 93 2.80 11.64 -33.65
C GLU A 93 2.44 11.12 -32.26
N ALA A 94 1.32 10.40 -32.17
CA ALA A 94 0.93 9.72 -30.94
C ALA A 94 2.06 8.76 -30.54
N ILE A 95 2.87 9.15 -29.55
CA ILE A 95 3.87 8.27 -28.97
C ILE A 95 3.10 7.09 -28.41
N ILE A 96 3.15 5.95 -29.11
CA ILE A 96 2.71 4.66 -28.60
C ILE A 96 3.72 4.31 -27.50
N LEU A 97 3.46 4.86 -26.32
CA LEU A 97 4.18 4.54 -25.11
C LEU A 97 3.80 3.09 -24.80
N ASN A 98 4.57 2.15 -25.33
CA ASN A 98 4.45 0.74 -24.98
C ASN A 98 4.83 0.61 -23.51
N ARG A 99 3.85 0.89 -22.64
CA ARG A 99 4.02 0.90 -21.19
C ARG A 99 4.58 -0.47 -20.82
N PRO A 100 5.75 -0.52 -20.16
CA PRO A 100 6.35 -1.79 -19.75
C PRO A 100 5.32 -2.65 -19.01
N TRP A 101 5.42 -3.98 -19.13
CA TRP A 101 4.45 -4.91 -18.54
C TRP A 101 4.23 -4.69 -17.03
N TYR A 102 5.24 -4.19 -16.31
CA TYR A 102 5.18 -3.82 -14.89
C TYR A 102 4.41 -2.51 -14.60
N ALA A 103 4.17 -1.68 -15.61
CA ALA A 103 3.31 -0.49 -15.55
C ALA A 103 1.85 -0.78 -15.96
N SER A 104 1.56 -2.01 -16.41
CA SER A 104 0.19 -2.42 -16.74
C SER A 104 -0.70 -2.44 -15.49
N TRP A 105 -1.97 -2.07 -15.68
CA TRP A 105 -2.97 -2.13 -14.62
C TRP A 105 -3.12 -3.55 -14.05
N THR A 106 -3.01 -4.57 -14.90
CA THR A 106 -3.11 -5.98 -14.49
C THR A 106 -1.99 -6.39 -13.54
N PHE A 107 -0.73 -6.03 -13.83
CA PHE A 107 0.40 -6.35 -12.95
C PHE A 107 0.26 -5.67 -11.59
N LYS A 108 -0.12 -4.39 -11.59
CA LYS A 108 -0.38 -3.61 -10.38
C LYS A 108 -1.47 -4.24 -9.50
N PHE A 109 -2.57 -4.67 -10.11
CA PHE A 109 -3.63 -5.40 -9.40
C PHE A 109 -3.11 -6.69 -8.79
N ILE A 110 -2.40 -7.52 -9.55
CA ILE A 110 -1.81 -8.78 -9.05
C ILE A 110 -0.86 -8.49 -7.88
N LEU A 111 0.01 -7.48 -8.01
CA LEU A 111 0.94 -7.05 -6.97
C LEU A 111 0.22 -6.65 -5.68
N SER A 112 -0.90 -5.92 -5.79
CA SER A 112 -1.73 -5.56 -4.64
C SER A 112 -2.51 -6.75 -4.06
N LEU A 113 -2.83 -7.75 -4.87
CA LEU A 113 -3.61 -8.93 -4.46
C LEU A 113 -2.75 -9.94 -3.68
N ILE A 114 -1.47 -10.06 -4.02
CA ILE A 114 -0.52 -10.98 -3.36
C ILE A 114 -0.53 -10.85 -1.82
N PRO A 115 -0.33 -9.67 -1.22
CA PRO A 115 -0.34 -9.52 0.24
C PRO A 115 -1.73 -9.77 0.85
N VAL A 116 -2.82 -9.48 0.10
CA VAL A 116 -4.19 -9.77 0.55
C VAL A 116 -4.40 -11.28 0.64
N VAL A 117 -4.07 -12.01 -0.42
CA VAL A 117 -4.23 -13.47 -0.50
C VAL A 117 -3.33 -14.17 0.53
N LEU A 118 -2.07 -13.76 0.65
CA LEU A 118 -1.15 -14.29 1.66
C LEU A 118 -1.65 -14.02 3.08
N GLY A 119 -2.14 -12.82 3.35
CA GLY A 119 -2.70 -12.45 4.66
C GLY A 119 -3.93 -13.28 5.03
N TYR A 120 -4.85 -13.50 4.08
CA TYR A 120 -6.03 -14.36 4.30
C TYR A 120 -5.66 -15.84 4.41
N ALA A 121 -4.72 -16.34 3.61
CA ALA A 121 -4.24 -17.72 3.68
C ALA A 121 -3.58 -18.03 5.03
N TYR A 122 -2.79 -17.08 5.56
CA TYR A 122 -2.18 -17.21 6.89
C TYR A 122 -3.25 -17.26 7.99
N LYS A 123 -4.26 -16.39 7.91
CA LYS A 123 -5.39 -16.40 8.84
C LYS A 123 -6.18 -17.71 8.77
N TRP A 124 -6.42 -18.24 7.58
CA TRP A 124 -7.08 -19.53 7.39
C TRP A 124 -6.26 -20.68 8.00
N LYS A 125 -4.94 -20.67 7.83
CA LYS A 125 -4.04 -21.65 8.45
C LYS A 125 -4.06 -21.54 9.98
N GLN A 126 -4.12 -20.34 10.55
CA GLN A 126 -4.27 -20.15 11.99
C GLN A 126 -5.63 -20.59 12.52
N ALA A 127 -6.71 -20.32 11.79
CA ALA A 127 -8.05 -20.79 12.14
C ALA A 127 -8.09 -22.32 12.14
N LYS A 128 -7.50 -22.96 11.14
CA LYS A 128 -7.39 -24.43 11.05
C LYS A 128 -6.60 -25.02 12.21
N LYS A 129 -5.50 -24.39 12.64
CA LYS A 129 -4.73 -24.79 13.82
C LYS A 129 -5.51 -24.63 15.13
N ARG A 130 -6.35 -23.61 15.26
CA ARG A 130 -7.20 -23.39 16.44
C ARG A 130 -8.33 -24.42 16.52
N HIS A 131 -8.99 -24.72 15.40
CA HIS A 131 -10.01 -25.78 15.33
C HIS A 131 -9.41 -27.16 15.58
N ALA A 132 -8.18 -27.43 15.11
CA ALA A 132 -7.48 -28.69 15.42
C ALA A 132 -7.06 -28.81 16.90
N ALA A 133 -6.92 -27.69 17.63
CA ALA A 133 -6.52 -27.65 19.04
C ALA A 133 -7.71 -27.68 20.02
N THR A 134 -8.95 -27.65 19.53
CA THR A 134 -10.17 -27.87 20.34
C THR A 134 -10.99 -29.01 19.71
N PRO A 135 -10.59 -30.29 19.88
CA PRO A 135 -11.36 -31.38 19.33
C PRO A 135 -12.62 -31.71 20.15
N ASN A 136 -12.72 -31.37 21.43
CA ASN A 136 -13.86 -31.74 22.27
C ASN A 136 -14.11 -30.70 23.37
N ALA A 137 -15.25 -30.01 23.30
CA ALA A 137 -16.04 -29.58 24.45
C ALA A 137 -17.45 -30.12 24.24
#